data_AF-A0A7J2JQG6-F1
#
_entry.id   AF-A0A7J2JQG6-F1
#
_cell.length_a   1.000
_cell.length_b   1.000
_cell.length_c   1.000
_cell.angle_alpha   90.00
_cell.angle_beta   90.00
_cell.angle_gamma   90.00
#
_symmetry.space_group_name_H-M   'P 1'
#
loop_
_entity.id
_entity.type
_entity.pdbx_description
1 polymer ?
#
loop_
_entity_poly.entity_id
_entity_poly.type
_entity_poly.pdbx_seq_one_letter_code
_entity_poly.pdbx_strand_id
1 'polypeptide(L)'
;MKMMSMVELTPEGKIVRALIEGPKSYSELRSATGLSDRWLSLKLREMREANLIERVNGRYLLRDLSLIESDPLFASYLREEASLRTKAKLIAHEVSEDEGVLAVILFGSLAKGKASEESDIDLLIITEGVEIEESLYDRIYDLMFKYDVPIDAIFMTLDDLLMNLAMKTSFLLGVLSGYEVLFDREGIRALLSVGRRFLRDWVYDEEAGAWIQRRLMSTSKRQEVS
;
A
#
# COMPACT_ATOMS: atom_id res chain seq x y z
N MET A 1 -32.26 -6.74 6.45
CA MET A 1 -31.77 -8.04 6.99
C MET A 1 -30.86 -8.63 5.93
N LYS A 2 -29.53 -8.37 6.01
CA LYS A 2 -28.58 -8.67 4.92
C LYS A 2 -28.25 -10.17 4.95
N MET A 3 -28.71 -10.88 3.92
CA MET A 3 -28.70 -12.34 3.75
C MET A 3 -27.30 -12.90 3.38
N MET A 4 -26.21 -12.24 3.80
CA MET A 4 -24.81 -12.61 3.49
C MET A 4 -24.06 -13.16 4.72
N SER A 5 -24.76 -13.39 5.84
CA SER A 5 -24.16 -13.84 7.10
C SER A 5 -23.91 -15.36 7.20
N MET A 6 -23.97 -16.15 6.12
CA MET A 6 -23.93 -17.62 6.22
C MET A 6 -23.15 -18.39 5.15
N VAL A 7 -22.48 -17.72 4.21
CA VAL A 7 -21.43 -18.39 3.45
C VAL A 7 -20.14 -18.06 4.17
N GLU A 8 -19.86 -18.79 5.24
CA GLU A 8 -18.58 -18.67 5.91
C GLU A 8 -17.49 -18.90 4.87
N LEU A 9 -16.64 -17.88 4.66
CA LEU A 9 -15.30 -18.10 4.15
C LEU A 9 -14.79 -19.37 4.83
N THR A 10 -14.37 -20.34 4.03
CA THR A 10 -13.78 -21.59 4.53
C THR A 10 -12.73 -21.26 5.61
N PRO A 11 -12.37 -22.19 6.50
CA PRO A 11 -11.31 -21.92 7.48
C PRO A 11 -10.04 -21.31 6.85
N GLU A 12 -9.67 -21.78 5.65
CA GLU A 12 -8.65 -21.22 4.77
C GLU A 12 -8.97 -19.78 4.37
N GLY A 13 -10.18 -19.53 3.87
CA GLY A 13 -10.75 -18.21 3.61
C GLY A 13 -10.53 -17.20 4.72
N LYS A 14 -10.89 -17.58 5.94
CA LYS A 14 -10.73 -16.73 7.13
C LYS A 14 -9.26 -16.46 7.43
N ILE A 15 -8.39 -17.46 7.28
CA ILE A 15 -6.94 -17.32 7.49
C ILE A 15 -6.33 -16.39 6.44
N VAL A 16 -6.63 -16.61 5.16
CA VAL A 16 -6.13 -15.78 4.05
C VAL A 16 -6.56 -14.33 4.25
N ARG A 17 -7.85 -14.09 4.53
CA ARG A 17 -8.37 -12.76 4.88
C ARG A 17 -7.54 -12.08 5.99
N ALA A 18 -7.24 -12.80 7.07
CA ALA A 18 -6.49 -12.25 8.19
C ALA A 18 -5.01 -11.97 7.85
N LEU A 19 -4.41 -12.76 6.97
CA LEU A 19 -3.01 -12.65 6.57
C LEU A 19 -2.78 -11.63 5.45
N ILE A 20 -3.78 -11.36 4.62
CA ILE A 20 -3.76 -10.30 3.60
C ILE A 20 -3.50 -8.93 4.26
N GLU A 21 -4.10 -8.68 5.42
CA GLU A 21 -3.89 -7.43 6.19
C GLU A 21 -2.44 -7.32 6.71
N GLY A 22 -1.73 -8.45 6.82
CA GLY A 22 -0.31 -8.52 7.16
C GLY A 22 0.04 -9.71 8.05
N PRO A 23 1.33 -9.86 8.42
CA PRO A 23 1.80 -10.99 9.21
C PRO A 23 1.11 -11.10 10.57
N LYS A 24 0.62 -12.29 10.92
CA LYS A 24 -0.08 -12.54 12.19
C LYS A 24 0.57 -13.66 12.99
N SER A 25 0.65 -13.50 14.30
CA SER A 25 0.92 -14.60 15.23
C SER A 25 -0.25 -15.58 15.28
N TYR A 26 -0.02 -16.75 15.86
CA TYR A 26 -1.07 -17.75 16.04
C TYR A 26 -2.27 -17.22 16.86
N SER A 27 -2.00 -16.47 17.94
CA SER A 27 -3.06 -15.88 18.77
C SER A 27 -3.86 -14.81 18.04
N GLU A 28 -3.19 -13.97 17.24
CA GLU A 28 -3.86 -12.98 16.40
C GLU A 28 -4.75 -13.66 15.35
N LEU A 29 -4.27 -14.74 14.71
CA LEU A 29 -5.08 -15.52 13.77
C LEU A 29 -6.29 -16.17 14.43
N ARG A 30 -6.11 -16.77 15.61
CA ARG A 30 -7.22 -17.36 16.37
C ARG A 30 -8.29 -16.32 16.68
N SER A 31 -7.88 -15.13 17.13
CA SER A 31 -8.78 -14.02 17.42
C SER A 31 -9.48 -13.50 16.16
N ALA A 32 -8.76 -13.37 15.04
CA ALA A 32 -9.30 -12.81 13.81
C ALA A 32 -10.22 -13.78 13.04
N THR A 33 -9.93 -15.09 13.10
CA THR A 33 -10.68 -16.11 12.35
C THR A 33 -11.83 -16.73 13.14
N GLY A 34 -11.79 -16.65 14.48
CA GLY A 34 -12.75 -17.33 15.36
C GLY A 34 -12.63 -18.87 15.33
N LEU A 35 -11.59 -19.43 14.69
CA LEU A 35 -11.38 -20.87 14.60
C LEU A 35 -10.88 -21.44 15.93
N SER A 36 -11.30 -22.66 16.27
CA SER A 36 -10.75 -23.39 17.41
C SER A 36 -9.28 -23.74 17.21
N ASP A 37 -8.52 -23.92 18.29
CA ASP A 37 -7.07 -24.22 18.22
C ASP A 37 -6.77 -25.48 17.39
N ARG A 38 -7.62 -26.51 17.49
CA ARG A 38 -7.46 -27.75 16.72
C ARG A 38 -7.61 -27.49 15.22
N TRP A 39 -8.65 -26.77 14.81
CA TRP A 39 -8.92 -26.46 13.41
C TRP A 39 -7.90 -25.48 12.83
N LEU A 40 -7.55 -24.43 13.57
CA LEU A 40 -6.54 -23.47 13.14
C LEU A 40 -5.18 -24.14 12.95
N SER A 41 -4.76 -25.01 13.89
CA SER A 41 -3.49 -25.73 13.77
C SER A 41 -3.47 -26.68 12.58
N LEU A 42 -4.58 -27.39 12.33
CA LEU A 42 -4.71 -28.27 11.16
C LEU A 42 -4.57 -27.49 9.86
N LYS A 43 -5.34 -26.39 9.72
CA LYS A 43 -5.37 -25.60 8.49
C LYS A 43 -4.07 -24.86 8.23
N LEU A 44 -3.45 -24.29 9.26
CA LEU A 44 -2.12 -23.67 9.10
C LEU A 44 -1.05 -24.69 8.71
N ARG A 45 -1.17 -25.96 9.09
CA ARG A 45 -0.26 -27.01 8.61
C ARG A 45 -0.52 -27.32 7.13
N GLU A 46 -1.77 -27.59 6.76
CA GLU A 46 -2.16 -27.89 5.37
C GLU A 46 -1.74 -26.77 4.41
N MET A 47 -2.04 -25.52 4.75
CA MET A 47 -1.66 -24.36 3.93
C MET A 47 -0.14 -24.16 3.83
N ARG A 48 0.63 -24.54 4.86
CA ARG A 48 2.11 -24.52 4.80
C ARG A 48 2.66 -25.64 3.94
N GLU A 49 2.10 -26.84 4.03
CA GLU A 49 2.48 -27.99 3.20
C GLU A 49 2.20 -27.73 1.72
N ALA A 50 1.11 -27.02 1.42
CA ALA A 50 0.79 -26.53 0.08
C ALA A 50 1.55 -25.27 -0.33
N ASN A 51 2.49 -24.76 0.49
CA ASN A 51 3.32 -23.58 0.23
C ASN A 51 2.53 -22.26 0.04
N LEU A 52 1.29 -22.19 0.52
CA LEU A 52 0.42 -21.01 0.42
C LEU A 52 0.77 -19.95 1.48
N ILE A 53 1.24 -20.41 2.64
CA ILE A 53 1.69 -19.56 3.74
C ILE A 53 3.05 -20.02 4.26
N GLU A 54 3.79 -19.10 4.86
CA GLU A 54 5.03 -19.40 5.57
C GLU A 54 5.00 -18.89 7.01
N ARG A 55 5.93 -19.37 7.83
CA ARG A 55 6.10 -18.88 9.20
C ARG A 55 7.50 -18.34 9.40
N VAL A 56 7.62 -17.04 9.62
CA VAL A 56 8.88 -16.32 9.83
C VAL A 56 8.82 -15.57 11.15
N ASN A 57 9.84 -15.72 12.00
CA ASN A 57 9.92 -15.07 13.32
C ASN A 57 8.65 -15.24 14.16
N GLY A 58 8.08 -16.45 14.14
CA GLY A 58 6.88 -16.79 14.90
C GLY A 58 5.55 -16.29 14.30
N ARG A 59 5.57 -15.51 13.22
CA ARG A 59 4.39 -14.99 12.51
C ARG A 59 4.15 -15.71 11.20
N TYR A 60 2.90 -15.83 10.82
CA TYR A 60 2.45 -16.39 9.55
C TYR A 60 2.30 -15.29 8.50
N LEU A 61 2.64 -15.59 7.26
CA LEU A 61 2.57 -14.70 6.11
C LEU A 61 2.01 -15.47 4.91
N LEU A 62 1.29 -14.79 4.03
CA LEU A 62 0.95 -15.34 2.71
C LEU A 62 2.20 -15.36 1.83
N ARG A 63 2.40 -16.48 1.13
CA ARG A 63 3.45 -16.60 0.10
C ARG A 63 2.92 -16.35 -1.29
N ASP A 64 1.73 -16.84 -1.57
CA ASP A 64 1.15 -16.84 -2.91
C ASP A 64 -0.23 -16.18 -2.87
N LEU A 65 -0.34 -15.04 -3.55
CA LEU A 65 -1.59 -14.29 -3.65
C LEU A 65 -2.47 -14.80 -4.81
N SER A 66 -1.94 -15.58 -5.74
CA SER A 66 -2.67 -16.07 -6.93
C SER A 66 -3.88 -16.95 -6.59
N LEU A 67 -3.84 -17.62 -5.43
CA LEU A 67 -4.94 -18.42 -4.90
C LEU A 67 -6.19 -17.59 -4.63
N ILE A 68 -6.00 -16.32 -4.25
CA ILE A 68 -7.06 -15.38 -3.92
C ILE A 68 -7.80 -14.96 -5.19
N GLU A 69 -7.08 -14.86 -6.30
CA GLU A 69 -7.63 -14.41 -7.59
C GLU A 69 -8.46 -15.48 -8.28
N SER A 70 -8.14 -16.76 -8.04
CA SER A 70 -8.81 -17.89 -8.68
C SER A 70 -10.19 -18.24 -8.10
N ASP A 71 -10.57 -17.67 -6.94
CA ASP A 71 -11.82 -17.97 -6.25
C ASP A 71 -12.82 -16.79 -6.33
N PRO A 72 -13.98 -16.95 -6.99
CA PRO A 72 -15.00 -15.90 -7.10
C PRO A 72 -15.50 -15.33 -5.75
N LEU A 73 -15.50 -16.12 -4.67
CA LEU A 73 -15.88 -15.65 -3.34
C LEU A 73 -14.82 -14.76 -2.71
N PHE A 74 -13.55 -15.00 -3.02
CA PHE A 74 -12.47 -14.10 -2.61
C PHE A 74 -12.48 -12.82 -3.43
N ALA A 75 -12.75 -12.90 -4.73
CA ALA A 75 -12.90 -11.70 -5.55
C ALA A 75 -14.01 -10.77 -5.02
N SER A 76 -15.15 -11.32 -4.57
CA SER A 76 -16.20 -10.49 -3.95
C SER A 76 -15.78 -9.96 -2.58
N TYR A 77 -15.13 -10.77 -1.73
CA TYR A 77 -14.57 -10.31 -0.46
C TYR A 77 -13.57 -9.16 -0.65
N LEU A 78 -12.64 -9.32 -1.59
CA LEU A 78 -11.63 -8.31 -1.91
C LEU A 78 -12.25 -7.00 -2.37
N ARG A 79 -13.35 -7.08 -3.13
CA ARG A 79 -14.08 -5.92 -3.60
C ARG A 79 -14.85 -5.22 -2.46
N GLU A 80 -15.63 -5.98 -1.71
CA GLU A 80 -16.65 -5.42 -0.80
C GLU A 80 -16.14 -5.17 0.63
N GLU A 81 -15.17 -5.95 1.11
CA GLU A 81 -14.88 -6.08 2.55
C GLU A 81 -13.40 -5.90 2.89
N ALA A 82 -12.50 -5.90 1.90
CA ALA A 82 -11.09 -5.66 2.14
C ALA A 82 -10.81 -4.18 2.45
N SER A 83 -9.86 -3.94 3.35
CA SER A 83 -9.42 -2.58 3.66
C SER A 83 -8.78 -1.91 2.45
N LEU A 84 -8.84 -0.57 2.35
CA LEU A 84 -8.15 0.18 1.31
C LEU A 84 -6.65 -0.16 1.26
N ARG A 85 -6.03 -0.35 2.43
CA ARG A 85 -4.61 -0.71 2.54
C ARG A 85 -4.32 -2.11 1.97
N THR A 86 -5.24 -3.04 2.17
CA THR A 86 -5.18 -4.36 1.53
C THR A 86 -5.31 -4.25 0.03
N LYS A 87 -6.33 -3.53 -0.46
CA LYS A 87 -6.51 -3.30 -1.90
C LYS A 87 -5.24 -2.70 -2.51
N ALA A 88 -4.64 -1.70 -1.87
CA ALA A 88 -3.38 -1.08 -2.30
C ALA A 88 -2.23 -2.09 -2.43
N LYS A 89 -2.08 -3.03 -1.49
CA LYS A 89 -1.05 -4.07 -1.55
C LYS A 89 -1.28 -5.06 -2.69
N LEU A 90 -2.53 -5.43 -2.95
CA LEU A 90 -2.88 -6.34 -4.04
C LEU A 90 -2.69 -5.67 -5.40
N ILE A 91 -3.13 -4.42 -5.53
CA ILE A 91 -2.87 -3.57 -6.71
C ILE A 91 -1.36 -3.46 -6.94
N ALA A 92 -0.57 -3.15 -5.91
CA ALA A 92 0.88 -3.06 -6.02
C ALA A 92 1.52 -4.38 -6.44
N HIS A 93 1.02 -5.52 -5.94
CA HIS A 93 1.48 -6.84 -6.35
C HIS A 93 1.25 -7.06 -7.84
N GLU A 94 0.02 -6.83 -8.33
CA GLU A 94 -0.30 -7.00 -9.75
C GLU A 94 0.52 -6.06 -10.61
N VAL A 95 0.52 -4.75 -10.33
CA VAL A 95 1.33 -3.77 -11.07
C VAL A 95 2.81 -4.18 -11.15
N SER A 96 3.36 -4.74 -10.06
CA SER A 96 4.77 -5.16 -10.00
C SER A 96 5.13 -6.40 -10.83
N GLU A 97 4.16 -7.10 -11.40
CA GLU A 97 4.41 -8.21 -12.32
C GLU A 97 5.00 -7.72 -13.65
N ASP A 98 4.83 -6.44 -13.97
CA ASP A 98 5.51 -5.84 -15.11
C ASP A 98 7.02 -5.68 -14.82
N GLU A 99 7.87 -6.16 -15.73
CA GLU A 99 9.32 -6.13 -15.59
C GLU A 99 9.90 -4.71 -15.69
N GLY A 100 9.16 -3.73 -16.17
CA GLY A 100 9.56 -2.34 -16.17
C GLY A 100 9.21 -1.57 -14.90
N VAL A 101 8.43 -2.15 -13.96
CA VAL A 101 8.11 -1.52 -12.68
C VAL A 101 9.22 -1.74 -11.66
N LEU A 102 9.86 -0.66 -11.20
CA LEU A 102 10.98 -0.69 -10.25
C LEU A 102 10.52 -0.59 -8.79
N ALA A 103 9.46 0.17 -8.52
CA ALA A 103 8.89 0.29 -7.19
C ALA A 103 7.43 0.76 -7.23
N VAL A 104 6.65 0.37 -6.22
CA VAL A 104 5.30 0.90 -5.99
C VAL A 104 5.23 1.47 -4.58
N ILE A 105 4.90 2.75 -4.48
CA ILE A 105 4.86 3.50 -3.22
C ILE A 105 3.46 4.02 -3.00
N LEU A 106 2.84 3.58 -1.90
CA LEU A 106 1.61 4.19 -1.40
C LEU A 106 1.95 5.52 -0.73
N PHE A 107 1.24 6.59 -1.10
CA PHE A 107 1.37 7.88 -0.44
C PHE A 107 0.00 8.44 -0.04
N GLY A 108 -0.06 9.75 0.19
CA GLY A 108 -1.33 10.45 0.40
C GLY A 108 -2.06 10.08 1.69
N SER A 109 -3.39 10.11 1.65
CA SER A 109 -4.23 10.04 2.86
C SER A 109 -4.12 8.67 3.56
N LEU A 110 -4.07 7.59 2.78
CA LEU A 110 -4.01 6.21 3.27
C LEU A 110 -2.66 5.87 3.92
N ALA A 111 -1.55 6.32 3.32
CA ALA A 111 -0.22 6.18 3.93
C ALA A 111 -0.09 6.97 5.24
N LYS A 112 -0.78 8.12 5.34
CA LYS A 112 -0.78 9.00 6.53
C LYS A 112 -1.77 8.56 7.61
N GLY A 113 -2.56 7.51 7.38
CA GLY A 113 -3.59 7.04 8.32
C GLY A 113 -4.77 8.01 8.47
N LYS A 114 -5.04 8.81 7.43
CA LYS A 114 -6.12 9.81 7.38
C LYS A 114 -7.25 9.44 6.39
N ALA A 115 -7.13 8.31 5.69
CA ALA A 115 -8.13 7.85 4.73
C ALA A 115 -9.45 7.48 5.42
N SER A 116 -10.56 7.87 4.77
CA SER A 116 -11.91 7.34 4.99
C SER A 116 -12.19 6.16 4.06
N GLU A 117 -13.33 5.50 4.21
CA GLU A 117 -13.76 4.41 3.31
C GLU A 117 -13.98 4.88 1.86
N GLU A 118 -14.23 6.17 1.66
CA GLU A 118 -14.44 6.80 0.34
C GLU A 118 -13.15 7.38 -0.27
N SER A 119 -12.01 7.24 0.43
CA SER A 119 -10.73 7.75 -0.07
C SER A 119 -10.21 6.92 -1.24
N ASP A 120 -9.51 7.62 -2.13
CA ASP A 120 -8.70 7.05 -3.20
C ASP A 120 -7.42 6.38 -2.66
N ILE A 121 -6.83 5.54 -3.51
CA ILE A 121 -5.51 4.96 -3.29
C ILE A 121 -4.50 5.75 -4.13
N ASP A 122 -3.68 6.55 -3.46
CA ASP A 122 -2.59 7.32 -4.07
C ASP A 122 -1.32 6.46 -4.26
N LEU A 123 -0.93 6.17 -5.51
CA LEU A 123 0.25 5.36 -5.84
C LEU A 123 1.27 6.16 -6.65
N LEU A 124 2.53 6.15 -6.19
CA LEU A 124 3.68 6.57 -6.98
C LEU A 124 4.36 5.31 -7.51
N ILE A 125 4.37 5.14 -8.82
CA ILE A 125 4.92 3.97 -9.50
C ILE A 125 6.20 4.41 -10.20
N ILE A 126 7.32 3.82 -9.79
CA ILE A 126 8.62 4.09 -10.38
C ILE A 126 8.87 3.08 -11.50
N THR A 127 9.16 3.57 -12.70
CA THR A 127 9.36 2.75 -13.90
C THR A 127 10.80 2.87 -14.43
N GLU A 128 11.22 1.88 -15.23
CA GLU A 128 12.51 1.90 -15.92
C GLU A 128 12.54 2.95 -17.04
N GLY A 129 11.40 3.18 -17.69
CA GLY A 129 11.24 4.14 -18.78
C GLY A 129 9.79 4.61 -18.92
N VAL A 130 9.57 5.56 -19.81
CA VAL A 130 8.23 6.16 -20.08
C VAL A 130 7.40 5.29 -21.02
N GLU A 131 8.03 4.35 -21.73
CA GLU A 131 7.43 3.53 -22.78
C GLU A 131 6.36 2.56 -22.25
N ILE A 132 6.45 2.17 -20.98
CA ILE A 132 5.50 1.25 -20.34
C ILE A 132 4.32 1.97 -19.68
N GLU A 133 4.37 3.29 -19.56
CA GLU A 133 3.37 4.05 -18.79
C GLU A 133 1.97 3.86 -19.34
N GLU A 134 1.78 3.89 -20.67
CA GLU A 134 0.47 3.72 -21.31
C GLU A 134 -0.15 2.35 -20.96
N SER A 135 0.62 1.27 -21.07
CA SER A 135 0.14 -0.07 -20.67
C SER A 135 -0.16 -0.18 -19.18
N LEU A 136 0.59 0.54 -18.35
CA LEU A 136 0.33 0.57 -16.91
C LEU A 136 -0.90 1.40 -16.57
N TYR A 137 -1.21 2.48 -17.30
CA TYR A 137 -2.44 3.24 -17.14
C TYR A 137 -3.67 2.36 -17.43
N ASP A 138 -3.65 1.62 -18.54
CA ASP A 138 -4.73 0.68 -18.87
C ASP A 138 -4.89 -0.39 -17.78
N ARG A 139 -3.76 -0.92 -17.28
CA ARG A 139 -3.77 -1.87 -16.17
C ARG A 139 -4.34 -1.26 -14.89
N ILE A 140 -3.95 -0.04 -14.52
CA ILE A 140 -4.51 0.65 -13.35
C ILE A 140 -6.01 0.84 -13.51
N TYR A 141 -6.47 1.23 -14.70
CA TYR A 141 -7.89 1.37 -14.99
C TYR A 141 -8.66 0.07 -14.74
N ASP A 142 -8.17 -1.07 -15.26
CA ASP A 142 -8.77 -2.39 -15.00
C ASP A 142 -8.78 -2.74 -13.49
N LEU A 143 -7.70 -2.40 -12.78
CA LEU A 143 -7.58 -2.65 -11.33
C LEU A 143 -8.57 -1.80 -10.51
N MET A 144 -8.88 -0.58 -10.94
CA MET A 144 -9.92 0.24 -10.29
C MET A 144 -11.27 -0.48 -10.29
N PHE A 145 -11.66 -1.12 -11.40
CA PHE A 145 -12.89 -1.92 -11.47
C PHE A 145 -12.78 -3.25 -10.74
N LYS A 146 -11.63 -3.94 -10.86
CA LYS A 146 -11.41 -5.22 -10.19
C LYS A 146 -11.63 -5.10 -8.68
N TYR A 147 -11.04 -4.06 -8.08
CA TYR A 147 -11.06 -3.82 -6.64
C TYR A 147 -12.14 -2.86 -6.16
N ASP A 148 -12.91 -2.25 -7.07
CA ASP A 148 -13.96 -1.25 -6.75
C ASP A 148 -13.42 -0.17 -5.82
N VAL A 149 -12.37 0.51 -6.28
CA VAL A 149 -11.72 1.60 -5.54
C VAL A 149 -11.08 2.58 -6.52
N PRO A 150 -11.24 3.90 -6.32
CA PRO A 150 -10.50 4.89 -7.10
C PRO A 150 -8.99 4.77 -6.84
N ILE A 151 -8.19 4.84 -7.90
CA ILE A 151 -6.74 4.83 -7.83
C ILE A 151 -6.22 6.11 -8.49
N ASP A 152 -5.44 6.90 -7.77
CA ASP A 152 -4.68 8.01 -8.34
C ASP A 152 -3.22 7.57 -8.48
N ALA A 153 -2.83 7.22 -9.71
CA ALA A 153 -1.49 6.69 -10.01
C ALA A 153 -0.64 7.75 -10.72
N ILE A 154 0.52 8.05 -10.12
CA ILE A 154 1.54 8.91 -10.69
C ILE A 154 2.71 8.04 -11.13
N PHE A 155 3.06 8.12 -12.40
CA PHE A 155 4.21 7.43 -12.98
C PHE A 155 5.42 8.36 -13.04
N MET A 156 6.59 7.78 -12.81
CA MET A 156 7.83 8.54 -12.73
C MET A 156 9.01 7.61 -13.04
N THR A 157 9.95 8.05 -13.89
CA THR A 157 11.20 7.30 -14.07
C THR A 157 12.12 7.42 -12.84
N LEU A 158 13.13 6.57 -12.73
CA LEU A 158 14.14 6.73 -11.68
C LEU A 158 14.84 8.10 -11.76
N ASP A 159 15.12 8.61 -12.96
CA ASP A 159 15.75 9.91 -13.16
C ASP A 159 14.84 11.05 -12.68
N ASP A 160 13.56 11.00 -13.01
CA ASP A 160 12.58 11.99 -12.52
C ASP A 160 12.49 11.98 -10.99
N LEU A 161 12.55 10.81 -10.35
CA LEU A 161 12.57 10.70 -8.89
C LEU A 161 13.80 11.37 -8.29
N LEU A 162 14.98 11.13 -8.88
CA LEU A 162 16.23 11.75 -8.45
C LEU A 162 16.20 13.27 -8.64
N MET A 163 15.67 13.76 -9.76
CA MET A 163 15.49 15.20 -10.01
C MET A 163 14.53 15.82 -9.00
N ASN A 164 13.38 15.19 -8.74
CA ASN A 164 12.42 15.65 -7.74
C ASN A 164 13.05 15.68 -6.33
N LEU A 165 13.86 14.69 -5.96
CA LEU A 165 14.60 14.63 -4.69
C LEU A 165 15.61 15.77 -4.57
N ALA A 166 16.38 16.01 -5.63
CA ALA A 166 17.36 17.10 -5.66
C ALA A 166 16.67 18.46 -5.51
N MET A 167 15.61 18.68 -6.28
CA MET A 167 14.83 19.93 -6.31
C MET A 167 13.92 20.13 -5.09
N LYS A 168 13.60 19.07 -4.34
CA LYS A 168 12.70 19.11 -3.17
C LYS A 168 11.33 19.70 -3.55
N THR A 169 10.76 19.17 -4.63
CA THR A 169 9.45 19.63 -5.14
C THR A 169 8.37 19.44 -4.08
N SER A 170 7.34 20.30 -4.10
CA SER A 170 6.22 20.23 -3.16
C SER A 170 5.54 18.86 -3.18
N PHE A 171 5.39 18.28 -4.37
CA PHE A 171 4.87 16.93 -4.56
C PHE A 171 5.67 15.91 -3.75
N LEU A 172 6.99 15.85 -3.97
CA LEU A 172 7.83 14.87 -3.31
C LEU A 172 7.96 15.11 -1.80
N LEU A 173 8.01 16.36 -1.33
CA LEU A 173 7.94 16.65 0.11
C LEU A 173 6.61 16.12 0.69
N GLY A 174 5.52 16.26 -0.06
CA GLY A 174 4.22 15.64 0.22
C GLY A 174 4.29 14.12 0.37
N VAL A 175 4.92 13.42 -0.58
CA VAL A 175 5.15 11.96 -0.51
C VAL A 175 6.00 11.61 0.72
N LEU A 176 7.15 12.27 0.90
CA LEU A 176 8.08 11.97 2.00
C LEU A 176 7.45 12.16 3.38
N SER A 177 6.46 13.06 3.51
CA SER A 177 5.73 13.30 4.76
C SER A 177 4.96 12.08 5.24
N GLY A 178 4.54 11.19 4.34
CA GLY A 178 3.89 9.93 4.66
C GLY A 178 3.80 9.03 3.44
N TYR A 179 4.56 7.94 3.47
CA TYR A 179 4.59 6.93 2.42
C TYR A 179 4.80 5.53 3.00
N GLU A 180 4.39 4.52 2.25
CA GLU A 180 4.67 3.10 2.48
C GLU A 180 5.15 2.48 1.17
N VAL A 181 6.36 1.91 1.14
CA VAL A 181 6.85 1.20 -0.05
C VAL A 181 6.26 -0.21 -0.04
N LEU A 182 5.38 -0.47 -1.01
CA LEU A 182 4.65 -1.73 -1.18
C LEU A 182 5.42 -2.74 -2.02
N PHE A 183 6.17 -2.27 -3.01
CA PHE A 183 7.05 -3.06 -3.85
C PHE A 183 8.37 -2.31 -4.09
N ASP A 184 9.50 -3.03 -4.12
CA ASP A 184 10.83 -2.44 -4.28
C ASP A 184 11.82 -3.44 -4.94
N ARG A 185 12.10 -3.23 -6.22
CA ARG A 185 13.06 -4.03 -7.00
C ARG A 185 14.49 -3.45 -6.92
N GLU A 186 14.60 -2.13 -6.98
CA GLU A 186 15.88 -1.40 -7.12
C GLU A 186 16.34 -0.64 -5.86
N GLY A 187 15.80 -0.98 -4.68
CA GLY A 187 16.21 -0.37 -3.41
C GLY A 187 15.75 1.09 -3.23
N ILE A 188 14.66 1.49 -3.89
CA ILE A 188 14.05 2.82 -3.83
C ILE A 188 13.66 3.20 -2.39
N ARG A 189 13.33 2.22 -1.54
CA ARG A 189 13.10 2.45 -0.10
C ARG A 189 14.28 3.16 0.56
N ALA A 190 15.51 2.77 0.24
CA ALA A 190 16.70 3.37 0.82
C ALA A 190 16.83 4.83 0.37
N LEU A 191 16.60 5.10 -0.92
CA LEU A 191 16.62 6.45 -1.49
C LEU A 191 15.60 7.37 -0.81
N LEU A 192 14.33 6.95 -0.70
CA LEU A 192 13.29 7.71 -0.02
C LEU A 192 13.60 7.94 1.47
N SER A 193 14.22 6.96 2.14
CA SER A 193 14.62 7.12 3.54
C SER A 193 15.67 8.22 3.74
N VAL A 194 16.57 8.40 2.77
CA VAL A 194 17.53 9.51 2.75
C VAL A 194 16.80 10.82 2.46
N GLY A 195 15.92 10.84 1.45
CA GLY A 195 15.11 12.00 1.09
C GLY A 195 14.26 12.53 2.26
N ARG A 196 13.73 11.64 3.10
CA ARG A 196 12.93 12.01 4.28
C ARG A 196 13.67 12.93 5.25
N ARG A 197 15.01 12.92 5.24
CA ARG A 197 15.85 13.82 6.04
C ARG A 197 15.67 15.29 5.65
N PHE A 198 15.26 15.57 4.41
CA PHE A 198 14.97 16.93 3.94
C PHE A 198 13.83 17.57 4.72
N LEU A 199 12.83 16.79 5.18
CA LEU A 199 11.70 17.31 5.95
C LEU A 199 12.11 17.98 7.27
N ARG A 200 13.34 17.79 7.75
CA ARG A 200 13.84 18.54 8.92
C ARG A 200 13.88 20.04 8.67
N ASP A 201 14.15 20.44 7.43
CA ASP A 201 14.31 21.84 7.04
C ASP A 201 13.04 22.46 6.45
N TRP A 202 11.98 21.66 6.31
CA TRP A 202 10.70 22.06 5.70
C TRP A 202 9.54 21.85 6.66
N VAL A 203 8.49 22.63 6.48
CA VAL A 203 7.22 22.48 7.19
C VAL A 203 6.09 22.77 6.22
N TYR A 204 5.02 21.98 6.29
CA TYR A 204 3.82 22.26 5.52
C TYR A 204 3.02 23.33 6.27
N ASP A 205 2.75 24.43 5.59
CA ASP A 205 1.90 25.51 6.08
C ASP A 205 0.48 25.29 5.53
N GLU A 206 -0.44 24.94 6.42
CA GLU A 206 -1.84 24.63 6.07
C GLU A 206 -2.60 25.87 5.56
N GLU A 207 -2.22 27.08 6.00
CA GLU A 207 -2.87 28.33 5.58
C GLU A 207 -2.40 28.73 4.18
N ALA A 208 -1.10 28.61 3.91
CA ALA A 208 -0.54 28.86 2.57
C ALA A 208 -0.77 27.71 1.59
N GLY A 209 -1.16 26.52 2.08
CA GLY A 209 -1.28 25.30 1.26
C GLY A 209 0.05 24.87 0.62
N ALA A 210 1.18 25.16 1.28
CA ALA A 210 2.50 25.04 0.68
C ALA A 210 3.58 24.56 1.65
N TRP A 211 4.60 23.90 1.11
CA TRP A 211 5.81 23.58 1.86
C TRP A 211 6.71 24.82 1.95
N ILE A 212 7.06 25.21 3.18
CA ILE A 212 7.90 26.37 3.47
C ILE A 212 9.19 25.91 4.14
N GLN A 213 10.31 26.47 3.70
CA GLN A 213 11.60 26.21 4.34
C GLN A 213 11.66 26.92 5.71
N ARG A 214 12.00 26.19 6.77
CA ARG A 214 11.97 26.70 8.16
C ARG A 214 12.79 27.97 8.38
N ARG A 215 13.89 28.15 7.64
CA ARG A 215 14.71 29.37 7.70
C ARG A 215 13.99 30.63 7.22
N LEU A 216 12.98 30.49 6.36
CA LEU A 216 12.18 31.60 5.82
C LEU A 216 11.03 31.99 6.78
N MET A 217 10.59 31.07 7.64
CA MET A 217 9.59 31.35 8.67
C MET A 217 10.07 32.37 9.73
N SER A 218 11.38 32.37 10.06
CA SER A 218 11.94 33.30 11.05
C SER A 218 12.01 34.76 10.59
N THR A 219 11.94 35.01 9.28
CA THR A 219 11.97 36.36 8.71
C THR A 219 10.58 36.98 8.59
N SER A 220 9.53 36.20 8.35
CA SER A 220 8.17 36.72 8.13
C SER A 220 7.48 37.21 9.41
N LYS A 221 7.76 36.61 10.58
CA LYS A 221 7.21 37.10 11.88
C LYS A 221 7.80 38.42 12.39
N ARG A 222 8.78 39.02 11.70
CA ARG A 222 9.32 40.35 12.06
C ARG A 222 8.65 41.51 11.31
N GLN A 223 7.84 41.23 10.29
CA GLN A 223 7.23 42.29 9.47
C GLN A 223 5.79 42.68 9.88
N GLU A 224 5.18 41.95 10.81
CA GLU A 224 3.83 42.29 11.34
C GLU A 224 3.85 43.15 12.62
N VAL A 225 5.02 43.63 13.06
CA VAL A 225 5.16 44.47 14.28
C VAL A 225 5.96 45.74 14.02
N SER A 226 5.75 46.39 12.86
CA SER A 226 6.27 47.74 12.61
C SER A 226 5.20 48.71 12.18
#